data_AF-A0AB39ZH48-F1
#
_entry.id   AF-A0AB39ZH48-F1
#
_cell.length_a   1.000
_cell.length_b   1.000
_cell.length_c   1.000
_cell.angle_alpha   90.00
_cell.angle_beta   90.00
_cell.angle_gamma   90.00
#
_symmetry.space_group_name_H-M   'P 1'
#
loop_
_entity.id
_entity.type
_entity.pdbx_description
1 polymer ?
#
loop_
_entity_poly.entity_id
_entity_poly.type
_entity_poly.pdbx_seq_one_letter_code
_entity_poly.pdbx_strand_id
1 'polypeptide(L)'
;MINTRLLLIVVIFALIGKVARAQIAFVEDQDIDKKKANLAGRKPLYSPARCPKHQLLYPGDQQKQNDWVCDCAPATLYFPETDGCYPAYRQGPCEPGQMLVLYKERIIPECIRNPCAKDGHFMIRETCYEFGNTKNEENPCPYKEATYVLGVNPTNLMVDCVKLSVQLETRISDTPEQAPPEYYIELAEKCARGSRLLAQGKCS
;
A
#
# COMPACT_ATOMS: atom_id res chain seq x y z
N MET A 1 -32.87 -44.81 -29.47
CA MET A 1 -33.85 -44.42 -28.43
C MET A 1 -33.09 -43.79 -27.28
N ILE A 2 -33.10 -42.46 -27.18
CA ILE A 2 -32.44 -41.74 -26.07
C ILE A 2 -33.22 -42.03 -24.78
N ASN A 3 -32.52 -42.55 -23.77
CA ASN A 3 -33.12 -42.92 -22.50
C ASN A 3 -33.51 -41.64 -21.75
N THR A 4 -34.81 -41.34 -21.71
CA THR A 4 -35.39 -40.11 -21.15
C THR A 4 -35.02 -39.88 -19.69
N ARG A 5 -34.72 -40.94 -18.92
CA ARG A 5 -34.20 -40.83 -17.55
C ARG A 5 -32.78 -40.27 -17.49
N LEU A 6 -31.91 -40.63 -18.44
CA LEU A 6 -30.54 -40.11 -18.50
C LEU A 6 -30.54 -38.63 -18.88
N LEU A 7 -31.44 -38.21 -19.78
CA LEU A 7 -31.58 -36.81 -20.18
C LEU A 7 -32.05 -35.93 -19.02
N LEU A 8 -33.01 -36.42 -18.23
CA LEU A 8 -33.49 -35.72 -17.02
C LEU A 8 -32.39 -35.56 -15.97
N ILE A 9 -31.56 -36.58 -15.74
CA ILE A 9 -30.44 -36.52 -14.78
C ILE A 9 -29.40 -35.47 -15.23
N VAL A 10 -29.06 -35.43 -16.52
CA VAL A 10 -28.11 -34.45 -17.06
C VAL A 10 -28.64 -33.02 -16.95
N VAL A 11 -29.94 -32.81 -17.21
CA VAL A 11 -30.59 -31.50 -17.05
C VAL A 11 -30.63 -31.07 -15.58
N ILE A 12 -30.92 -32.00 -14.66
CA ILE A 12 -30.90 -31.72 -13.21
C ILE A 12 -29.48 -31.38 -12.73
N PHE A 13 -28.46 -32.12 -13.17
CA PHE A 13 -27.05 -31.81 -12.84
C PHE A 13 -26.61 -30.45 -13.42
N ALA A 14 -27.05 -30.10 -14.63
CA ALA A 14 -26.76 -28.80 -15.25
C ALA A 14 -27.48 -27.64 -14.53
N LEU A 15 -28.67 -27.88 -13.97
CA LEU A 15 -29.40 -26.88 -13.18
C LEU A 15 -28.79 -26.72 -11.78
N ILE A 16 -28.43 -27.81 -11.09
CA ILE A 16 -27.77 -27.76 -9.77
C ILE A 16 -26.38 -27.13 -9.87
N GLY A 17 -25.61 -27.44 -10.92
CA GLY A 17 -24.30 -26.83 -11.18
C GLY A 17 -24.35 -25.32 -11.44
N LYS A 18 -25.51 -24.78 -11.85
CA LYS A 18 -25.72 -23.32 -12.01
C LYS A 18 -26.12 -22.62 -10.71
N VAL A 19 -26.70 -23.33 -9.75
CA VAL A 19 -27.20 -22.75 -8.48
C VAL A 19 -26.12 -22.74 -7.39
N ALA A 20 -25.09 -23.59 -7.48
CA ALA A 20 -24.05 -23.72 -6.45
C ALA A 20 -22.87 -22.73 -6.57
N ARG A 21 -23.08 -21.52 -7.08
CA ARG A 21 -22.09 -20.42 -6.99
C ARG A 21 -22.73 -19.17 -6.39
N ALA A 22 -23.29 -19.31 -5.19
CA ALA A 22 -23.46 -18.15 -4.32
C ALA A 22 -22.05 -17.69 -3.90
N GLN A 23 -21.60 -16.57 -4.45
CA GLN A 23 -20.41 -15.88 -3.97
C GLN A 23 -20.76 -15.27 -2.61
N ILE A 24 -20.42 -15.98 -1.54
CA ILE A 24 -20.52 -15.43 -0.18
C ILE A 24 -19.40 -14.41 -0.05
N ALA A 25 -19.77 -13.12 -0.07
CA ALA A 25 -18.89 -12.03 0.29
C ALA A 25 -19.17 -11.66 1.76
N PHE A 26 -18.15 -11.78 2.61
CA PHE A 26 -18.22 -11.29 3.97
C PHE A 26 -17.88 -9.79 3.95
N VAL A 27 -18.75 -8.96 4.50
CA VAL A 27 -18.39 -7.60 4.86
C VAL A 27 -17.69 -7.70 6.21
N GLU A 28 -16.41 -7.33 6.27
CA GLU A 28 -15.82 -6.94 7.53
C GLU A 28 -16.53 -5.66 7.99
N ASP A 29 -17.54 -5.82 8.85
CA ASP A 29 -18.02 -4.74 9.71
C ASP A 29 -16.96 -4.51 10.80
N GLN A 30 -15.84 -3.93 10.39
CA GLN A 30 -15.17 -2.97 11.23
C GLN A 30 -15.67 -1.60 10.78
N ASP A 31 -15.78 -0.63 11.69
CA ASP A 31 -16.00 0.76 11.33
C ASP A 31 -14.85 1.21 10.40
N ILE A 32 -14.98 0.92 9.10
CA ILE A 32 -14.06 1.37 8.09
C ILE A 32 -14.30 2.87 8.04
N ASP A 33 -13.37 3.60 8.63
CA ASP A 33 -13.28 5.05 8.54
C ASP A 33 -13.53 5.42 7.07
N LYS A 34 -14.72 5.94 6.76
CA LYS A 34 -15.19 6.23 5.39
C LYS A 34 -14.27 7.20 4.65
N LYS A 35 -13.31 7.79 5.36
CA LYS A 35 -12.21 8.60 4.85
C LYS A 35 -11.20 7.82 3.99
N LYS A 36 -11.19 6.48 4.08
CA LYS A 36 -10.10 5.62 3.55
C LYS A 36 -10.51 4.77 2.35
N ALA A 37 -11.71 5.01 1.84
CA ALA A 37 -12.26 4.32 0.68
C ALA A 37 -12.88 5.35 -0.28
N ASN A 38 -13.00 4.97 -1.55
CA ASN A 38 -13.76 5.78 -2.49
C ASN A 38 -15.24 5.89 -2.06
N LEU A 39 -16.05 6.70 -2.75
CA LEU A 39 -17.49 6.84 -2.43
C LEU A 39 -18.29 5.52 -2.41
N ALA A 40 -17.74 4.45 -2.99
CA ALA A 40 -18.33 3.10 -3.03
C ALA A 40 -17.69 2.10 -2.04
N GLY A 41 -16.85 2.56 -1.09
CA GLY A 41 -16.24 1.69 -0.08
C GLY A 41 -15.06 0.84 -0.58
N ARG A 42 -14.55 1.09 -1.80
CA ARG A 42 -13.39 0.36 -2.36
C ARG A 42 -12.08 0.93 -1.82
N LYS A 43 -11.15 0.03 -1.46
CA LYS A 43 -9.79 0.36 -1.00
C LYS A 43 -8.76 0.16 -2.13
N PRO A 44 -7.58 0.81 -2.06
CA PRO A 44 -6.46 0.53 -2.95
C PRO A 44 -6.00 -0.92 -2.82
N LEU A 45 -5.51 -1.51 -3.91
CA LEU A 45 -5.10 -2.91 -3.96
C LEU A 45 -3.66 -3.05 -4.45
N TYR A 46 -2.89 -3.92 -3.82
CA TYR A 46 -1.64 -4.40 -4.40
C TYR A 46 -1.91 -5.34 -5.58
N SER A 47 -1.39 -4.99 -6.77
CA SER A 47 -1.57 -5.80 -7.97
C SER A 47 -0.34 -5.70 -8.88
N PRO A 48 0.73 -6.49 -8.63
CA PRO A 48 1.99 -6.39 -9.38
C PRO A 48 1.86 -6.79 -10.85
N ALA A 49 0.79 -7.52 -11.21
CA ALA A 49 0.47 -7.83 -12.60
C ALA A 49 -0.11 -6.62 -13.37
N ARG A 50 -0.63 -5.61 -12.67
CA ARG A 50 -1.32 -4.44 -13.26
C ARG A 50 -0.58 -3.14 -13.02
N CYS A 51 0.06 -2.99 -11.87
CA CYS A 51 0.78 -1.79 -11.48
C CYS A 51 2.29 -2.09 -11.29
N PRO A 52 3.18 -1.16 -11.71
CA PRO A 52 4.61 -1.28 -11.47
C PRO A 52 4.97 -1.34 -9.98
N LYS A 53 6.26 -1.59 -9.71
CA LYS A 53 6.80 -1.60 -8.35
C LYS A 53 6.52 -0.27 -7.63
N HIS A 54 6.21 -0.36 -6.33
CA HIS A 54 5.87 0.76 -5.46
C HIS A 54 4.61 1.54 -5.89
N GLN A 55 3.71 0.90 -6.61
CA GLN A 55 2.39 1.45 -6.94
C GLN A 55 1.29 0.55 -6.41
N LEU A 56 0.15 1.17 -6.11
CA LEU A 56 -1.10 0.49 -5.79
C LEU A 56 -2.14 0.80 -6.87
N LEU A 57 -3.09 -0.11 -7.01
CA LEU A 57 -4.24 0.07 -7.88
C LEU A 57 -5.35 0.79 -7.09
N TYR A 58 -5.52 2.08 -7.34
CA TYR A 58 -6.52 2.92 -6.69
C TYR A 58 -7.86 2.88 -7.44
N PRO A 59 -8.99 2.70 -6.74
CA PRO A 59 -10.31 2.84 -7.33
C PRO A 59 -10.64 4.32 -7.60
N GLY A 60 -11.31 4.62 -8.70
CA GLY A 60 -11.91 5.93 -8.93
C GLY A 60 -13.30 6.06 -8.32
N ASP A 61 -13.87 7.26 -8.31
CA ASP A 61 -15.18 7.54 -7.68
C ASP A 61 -16.37 7.30 -8.61
N GLN A 62 -16.12 7.09 -9.91
CA GLN A 62 -17.18 6.81 -10.87
C GLN A 62 -17.83 5.46 -10.52
N GLN A 63 -19.17 5.42 -10.50
CA GLN A 63 -19.94 4.20 -10.18
C GLN A 63 -19.77 3.07 -11.22
N LYS A 64 -19.08 3.34 -12.32
CA LYS A 64 -18.66 2.30 -13.27
C LYS A 64 -17.53 1.48 -12.65
N GLN A 65 -17.73 0.17 -12.53
CA GLN A 65 -16.83 -0.77 -11.85
C GLN A 65 -15.38 -0.80 -12.38
N ASN A 66 -15.11 -0.20 -13.55
CA ASN A 66 -13.82 -0.24 -14.24
C ASN A 66 -12.91 0.99 -14.05
N ASP A 67 -13.29 1.98 -13.24
CA ASP A 67 -12.40 3.12 -12.97
C ASP A 67 -11.34 2.72 -11.93
N TRP A 68 -10.16 2.29 -12.40
CA TRP A 68 -9.00 1.94 -11.57
C TRP A 68 -7.72 2.51 -12.20
N VAL A 69 -6.85 3.06 -11.38
CA VAL A 69 -5.61 3.71 -11.82
C VAL A 69 -4.46 3.32 -10.93
N CYS A 70 -3.28 3.10 -11.51
CA CYS A 70 -2.07 2.90 -10.74
C CYS A 70 -1.52 4.25 -10.28
N ASP A 71 -1.20 4.35 -9.01
CA ASP A 71 -0.48 5.49 -8.44
C ASP A 71 0.51 5.01 -7.37
N CYS A 72 1.44 5.88 -6.98
CA CYS A 72 2.44 5.62 -5.96
C CYS A 72 1.78 5.13 -4.65
N ALA A 73 2.40 4.10 -4.08
CA ALA A 73 2.03 3.60 -2.77
C ALA A 73 2.31 4.66 -1.69
N PRO A 74 1.67 4.57 -0.52
CA PRO A 74 1.94 5.48 0.59
C PRO A 74 3.44 5.55 0.96
N ALA A 75 3.91 6.75 1.30
CA ALA A 75 5.33 7.10 1.50
C ALA A 75 6.29 6.75 0.35
N THR A 76 5.78 6.64 -0.86
CA THR A 76 6.58 6.58 -2.08
C THR A 76 6.35 7.85 -2.90
N LEU A 77 7.38 8.27 -3.62
CA LEU A 77 7.46 9.52 -4.34
C LEU A 77 7.59 9.22 -5.83
N TYR A 78 6.78 9.90 -6.64
CA TYR A 78 6.92 9.88 -8.08
C TYR A 78 8.15 10.68 -8.52
N PHE A 79 8.99 10.07 -9.37
CA PHE A 79 10.17 10.69 -9.97
C PHE A 79 9.98 10.81 -11.50
N PRO A 80 9.69 12.01 -12.02
CA PRO A 80 9.31 12.22 -13.43
C PRO A 80 10.30 11.66 -14.46
N GLU A 81 11.60 11.78 -14.20
CA GLU A 81 12.68 11.41 -15.12
C GLU A 81 12.69 9.91 -15.44
N THR A 82 12.22 9.10 -14.49
CA THR A 82 12.14 7.63 -14.62
C THR A 82 10.71 7.13 -14.80
N ASP A 83 9.71 8.03 -14.73
CA ASP A 83 8.28 7.69 -14.67
C ASP A 83 7.96 6.59 -13.62
N GLY A 84 8.66 6.63 -12.49
CA GLY A 84 8.64 5.59 -11.45
C GLY A 84 8.28 6.13 -10.06
N CYS A 85 7.87 5.23 -9.17
CA CYS A 85 7.64 5.53 -7.75
C CYS A 85 8.74 4.89 -6.89
N TYR A 86 9.23 5.63 -5.92
CA TYR A 86 10.35 5.22 -5.06
C TYR A 86 10.09 5.57 -3.61
N PRO A 87 10.43 4.72 -2.64
CA PRO A 87 10.24 5.06 -1.23
C PRO A 87 11.00 6.33 -0.85
N ALA A 88 10.35 7.22 -0.09
CA ALA A 88 10.99 8.42 0.43
C ALA A 88 12.16 8.07 1.36
N TYR A 89 13.19 8.92 1.39
CA TYR A 89 14.43 8.73 2.16
C TYR A 89 15.20 7.43 1.85
N ARG A 90 14.91 6.80 0.71
CA ARG A 90 15.72 5.73 0.13
C ARG A 90 16.50 6.25 -1.06
N GLN A 91 17.51 5.49 -1.49
CA GLN A 91 18.32 5.85 -2.65
C GLN A 91 17.46 6.09 -3.89
N GLY A 92 16.53 5.17 -4.19
CA GLY A 92 15.64 5.32 -5.34
C GLY A 92 16.42 5.50 -6.66
N PRO A 93 16.09 6.51 -7.48
CA PRO A 93 16.80 6.81 -8.72
C PRO A 93 18.04 7.69 -8.52
N CYS A 94 18.36 8.07 -7.28
CA CYS A 94 19.50 8.92 -6.98
C CYS A 94 20.83 8.16 -7.05
N GLU A 95 21.92 8.91 -7.15
CA GLU A 95 23.27 8.34 -7.17
C GLU A 95 23.62 7.62 -5.85
N PRO A 96 24.59 6.68 -5.86
CA PRO A 96 25.05 6.03 -4.65
C PRO A 96 25.43 7.04 -3.55
N GLY A 97 24.89 6.85 -2.35
CA GLY A 97 25.10 7.75 -1.21
C GLY A 97 24.16 8.96 -1.17
N GLN A 98 23.20 9.06 -2.09
CA GLN A 98 22.08 10.02 -2.01
C GLN A 98 20.79 9.34 -1.57
N MET A 99 19.78 10.16 -1.24
CA MET A 99 18.42 9.74 -0.91
C MET A 99 17.39 10.70 -1.49
N LEU A 100 16.23 10.17 -1.84
CA LEU A 100 15.13 10.90 -2.45
C LEU A 100 14.23 11.56 -1.39
N VAL A 101 14.04 12.88 -1.46
CA VAL A 101 13.25 13.64 -0.49
C VAL A 101 12.28 14.58 -1.20
N LEU A 102 11.05 14.68 -0.69
CA LEU A 102 10.11 15.71 -1.11
C LEU A 102 9.92 16.72 0.03
N TYR A 103 10.35 17.97 -0.18
CA TYR A 103 10.11 19.07 0.76
C TYR A 103 8.68 19.61 0.66
N LYS A 104 8.13 20.14 1.76
CA LYS A 104 6.69 20.46 1.91
C LYS A 104 6.13 21.29 0.75
N GLU A 105 6.89 22.29 0.32
CA GLU A 105 6.51 23.25 -0.73
C GLU A 105 6.85 22.79 -2.15
N ARG A 106 7.32 21.54 -2.32
CA ARG A 106 7.71 20.96 -3.61
C ARG A 106 6.71 19.92 -4.07
N ILE A 107 6.59 19.80 -5.40
CA ILE A 107 5.80 18.76 -6.08
C ILE A 107 6.73 17.68 -6.67
N ILE A 108 7.93 18.06 -7.10
CA ILE A 108 8.96 17.15 -7.63
C ILE A 108 9.98 16.88 -6.52
N PRO A 109 10.34 15.61 -6.25
CA PRO A 109 11.32 15.28 -5.22
C PRO A 109 12.75 15.56 -5.69
N GLU A 110 13.65 15.74 -4.72
CA GLU A 110 15.04 16.10 -4.92
C GLU A 110 15.95 14.99 -4.37
N CYS A 111 17.07 14.73 -5.05
CA CYS A 111 18.13 13.86 -4.57
C CYS A 111 19.10 14.64 -3.69
N ILE A 112 19.19 14.26 -2.42
CA ILE A 112 20.10 14.89 -1.45
C ILE A 112 21.12 13.89 -0.93
N ARG A 113 22.27 14.37 -0.47
CA ARG A 113 23.29 13.51 0.17
C ARG A 113 22.69 12.82 1.40
N ASN A 114 22.89 11.52 1.53
CA ASN A 114 22.56 10.77 2.73
C ASN A 114 23.71 10.89 3.75
N PRO A 115 23.51 11.55 4.91
CA PRO A 115 24.56 11.69 5.94
C PRO A 115 25.08 10.37 6.49
N CYS A 116 24.26 9.31 6.47
CA CYS A 116 24.63 7.99 6.95
C CYS A 116 25.43 7.15 5.93
N ALA A 117 25.56 7.62 4.68
CA ALA A 117 26.23 6.91 3.58
C ALA A 117 25.76 5.45 3.38
N LYS A 118 24.58 5.10 3.90
CA LYS A 118 23.99 3.76 3.87
C LYS A 118 22.50 3.89 3.64
N ASP A 119 22.00 3.25 2.57
CA ASP A 119 20.57 3.27 2.26
C ASP A 119 19.75 2.67 3.41
N GLY A 120 18.54 3.20 3.60
CA GLY A 120 17.67 2.78 4.69
C GLY A 120 18.05 3.24 6.09
N HIS A 121 19.01 4.15 6.20
CA HIS A 121 19.41 4.75 7.47
C HIS A 121 19.11 6.25 7.46
N PHE A 122 18.69 6.77 8.60
CA PHE A 122 18.39 8.18 8.80
C PHE A 122 19.09 8.70 10.05
N MET A 123 19.65 9.91 9.95
CA MET A 123 20.45 10.51 11.02
C MET A 123 19.58 11.32 11.99
N ILE A 124 19.65 11.00 13.28
CA ILE A 124 19.03 11.75 14.37
C ILE A 124 20.12 12.05 15.40
N ARG A 125 20.39 13.34 15.64
CA ARG A 125 21.42 13.80 16.62
C ARG A 125 22.75 13.04 16.45
N GLU A 126 23.25 13.01 15.22
CA GLU A 126 24.51 12.35 14.83
C GLU A 126 24.53 10.81 14.87
N THR A 127 23.45 10.17 15.32
CA THR A 127 23.32 8.70 15.28
C THR A 127 22.51 8.28 14.06
N CYS A 128 22.99 7.28 13.33
CA CYS A 128 22.29 6.69 12.19
C CYS A 128 21.40 5.53 12.64
N TYR A 129 20.10 5.66 12.41
CA TYR A 129 19.10 4.66 12.77
C TYR A 129 18.54 4.01 11.51
N GLU A 130 18.32 2.70 11.56
CA GLU A 130 17.70 1.95 10.46
C GLU A 130 16.19 2.11 10.48
N PHE A 131 15.59 2.40 9.31
CA PHE A 131 14.14 2.40 9.16
C PHE A 131 13.54 1.02 9.45
N GLY A 132 12.44 0.98 10.18
CA GLY A 132 11.73 -0.27 10.48
C GLY A 132 12.38 -1.15 11.56
N ASN A 133 13.46 -0.70 12.20
CA ASN A 133 14.13 -1.49 13.22
C ASN A 133 13.24 -1.65 14.48
N THR A 134 12.90 -2.89 14.82
CA THR A 134 12.08 -3.25 15.98
C THR A 134 12.89 -3.48 17.25
N LYS A 135 14.22 -3.52 17.17
CA LYS A 135 15.09 -3.74 18.31
C LYS A 135 15.10 -2.50 19.20
N ASN A 136 14.61 -2.68 20.42
CA ASN A 136 14.43 -1.62 21.40
C ASN A 136 15.67 -0.77 21.72
N GLU A 137 16.88 -1.31 21.55
CA GLU A 137 18.13 -0.60 21.82
C GLU A 137 18.59 0.27 20.65
N GLU A 138 18.19 -0.10 19.42
CA GLU A 138 18.58 0.54 18.16
C GLU A 138 17.42 1.30 17.50
N ASN A 139 16.26 1.38 18.18
CA ASN A 139 15.07 2.08 17.73
C ASN A 139 14.92 3.41 18.49
N PRO A 140 14.92 4.56 17.79
CA PRO A 140 14.84 5.87 18.44
C PRO A 140 13.41 6.23 18.90
N CYS A 141 12.39 5.44 18.56
CA CYS A 141 11.00 5.80 18.80
C CYS A 141 10.53 5.53 20.25
N PRO A 142 9.73 6.44 20.83
CA PRO A 142 9.11 6.22 22.14
C PRO A 142 7.98 5.17 22.03
N TYR A 143 7.61 4.54 23.15
CA TYR A 143 6.53 3.55 23.27
C TYR A 143 6.79 2.20 22.57
N LYS A 144 7.76 1.47 23.12
CA LYS A 144 8.24 0.16 22.63
C LYS A 144 7.15 -0.91 22.61
N GLU A 145 6.24 -0.85 23.58
CA GLU A 145 5.07 -1.72 23.72
C GLU A 145 4.04 -1.57 22.59
N ALA A 146 4.06 -0.44 21.88
CA ALA A 146 3.13 -0.17 20.78
C ALA A 146 3.78 -0.35 19.39
N THR A 147 4.97 -0.96 19.33
CA THR A 147 5.67 -1.34 18.08
C THR A 147 5.93 -0.17 17.13
N TYR A 148 6.13 1.04 17.66
CA TYR A 148 6.57 2.17 16.86
C TYR A 148 8.00 1.98 16.39
N VAL A 149 8.26 2.29 15.13
CA VAL A 149 9.58 2.25 14.51
C VAL A 149 9.82 3.52 13.74
N LEU A 150 11.10 3.82 13.51
CA LEU A 150 11.47 4.89 12.61
C LEU A 150 10.96 4.57 11.20
N GLY A 151 10.16 5.45 10.64
CA GLY A 151 9.54 5.29 9.33
C GLY A 151 9.29 6.63 8.66
N VAL A 152 8.50 6.60 7.59
CA VAL A 152 8.04 7.80 6.90
C VAL A 152 6.55 7.91 7.10
N ASN A 153 6.09 9.08 7.52
CA ASN A 153 4.66 9.37 7.63
C ASN A 153 4.09 9.60 6.21
N PRO A 154 3.10 8.80 5.77
CA PRO A 154 2.62 8.84 4.38
C PRO A 154 1.87 10.13 4.02
N THR A 155 1.37 10.88 5.01
CA THR A 155 0.62 12.13 4.78
C THR A 155 1.56 13.30 4.53
N ASN A 156 2.58 13.47 5.37
CA ASN A 156 3.51 14.61 5.29
C ASN A 156 4.86 14.27 4.64
N LEU A 157 5.13 12.99 4.33
CA LEU A 157 6.36 12.47 3.75
C LEU A 157 7.63 12.90 4.52
N MET A 158 7.50 13.08 5.83
CA MET A 158 8.61 13.32 6.75
C MET A 158 8.93 12.06 7.53
N VAL A 159 10.17 11.96 7.99
CA VAL A 159 10.58 10.89 8.90
C VAL A 159 9.88 11.08 10.24
N ASP A 160 9.29 10.01 10.75
CA ASP A 160 8.47 10.01 11.96
C ASP A 160 8.50 8.63 12.63
N CYS A 161 7.98 8.55 13.85
CA CYS A 161 7.71 7.29 14.52
C CYS A 161 6.34 6.76 14.06
N VAL A 162 6.38 5.77 13.18
CA VAL A 162 5.18 5.12 12.65
C VAL A 162 4.99 3.78 13.35
N LYS A 163 3.76 3.41 13.65
CA LYS A 163 3.48 2.12 14.26
C LYS A 163 3.72 1.01 13.22
N LEU A 164 4.32 -0.10 13.59
CA LEU A 164 4.24 -1.27 12.73
C LEU A 164 2.83 -1.83 12.87
N SER A 165 2.16 -2.04 11.75
CA SER A 165 0.90 -2.76 11.70
C SER A 165 1.15 -4.23 12.06
N VAL A 166 1.37 -4.50 13.35
CA VAL A 166 1.20 -5.84 13.89
C VAL A 166 -0.31 -6.04 13.98
N GLN A 167 -0.89 -6.65 12.94
CA GLN A 167 -2.06 -7.49 13.19
C GLN A 167 -1.59 -8.52 14.23
N LEU A 168 -1.91 -8.27 15.50
CA LEU A 168 -1.76 -9.24 16.57
C LEU A 168 -2.74 -10.38 16.25
N GLU A 169 -2.35 -11.27 15.36
CA GLU A 169 -3.01 -12.56 15.23
C GLU A 169 -2.68 -13.35 16.49
N THR A 170 -3.59 -13.29 17.45
CA THR A 170 -3.65 -14.26 18.54
C THR A 170 -3.92 -15.66 17.97
N ARG A 171 -3.50 -16.69 18.71
CA ARG A 171 -3.31 -18.14 18.39
C ARG A 171 -4.31 -18.92 17.50
N ILE A 172 -5.20 -18.32 16.71
CA ILE A 172 -6.24 -18.99 15.92
C ILE A 172 -6.11 -18.69 14.41
N SER A 173 -4.90 -18.74 13.84
CA SER A 173 -4.74 -18.52 12.39
C SER A 173 -3.88 -19.62 11.79
N ASP A 174 -4.54 -20.67 11.30
CA ASP A 174 -3.96 -21.58 10.31
C ASP A 174 -4.02 -20.85 8.96
N THR A 175 -2.84 -20.44 8.53
CA THR A 175 -2.49 -19.65 7.35
C THR A 175 -3.37 -19.85 6.10
N PRO A 176 -3.64 -18.75 5.39
CA PRO A 176 -3.39 -18.70 3.96
C PRO A 176 -2.54 -17.47 3.59
N GLU A 177 -1.53 -17.69 2.73
CA GLU A 177 -0.64 -16.70 2.11
C GLU A 177 -1.02 -15.22 2.32
N GLN A 178 -0.46 -14.62 3.39
CA GLN A 178 -0.56 -13.19 3.62
C GLN A 178 0.30 -12.47 2.57
N ALA A 179 -0.33 -11.59 1.79
CA ALA A 179 0.38 -10.53 1.06
C ALA A 179 1.37 -9.84 2.02
N PRO A 180 2.56 -9.40 1.55
CA PRO A 180 3.58 -8.82 2.43
C PRO A 180 2.95 -7.70 3.26
N PRO A 181 3.25 -7.61 4.57
CA PRO A 181 2.52 -6.78 5.53
C PRO A 181 2.41 -5.37 4.99
N GLU A 182 1.20 -5.07 4.53
CA GLU A 182 0.91 -3.91 3.73
C GLU A 182 1.01 -2.70 4.63
N TYR A 183 2.11 -1.99 4.46
CA TYR A 183 2.31 -0.59 4.78
C TYR A 183 0.96 0.17 4.71
N TYR A 184 0.49 0.64 5.86
CA TYR A 184 -0.70 1.49 6.07
C TYR A 184 -1.55 1.84 4.84
N ILE A 185 -2.28 0.87 4.28
CA ILE A 185 -3.23 1.12 3.18
C ILE A 185 -4.31 2.11 3.62
N GLU A 186 -4.58 2.13 4.94
CA GLU A 186 -5.52 3.05 5.57
C GLU A 186 -5.23 4.54 5.35
N LEU A 187 -4.02 4.93 4.93
CA LEU A 187 -3.65 6.33 4.68
C LEU A 187 -3.44 6.62 3.17
N ALA A 188 -3.82 5.68 2.30
CA ALA A 188 -3.55 5.74 0.87
C ALA A 188 -4.59 6.58 0.11
N GLU A 189 -4.24 7.81 -0.24
CA GLU A 189 -5.04 8.67 -1.10
C GLU A 189 -4.48 8.70 -2.52
N LYS A 190 -5.36 8.53 -3.52
CA LYS A 190 -5.01 8.58 -4.96
C LYS A 190 -4.33 9.89 -5.38
N CYS A 191 -4.56 10.98 -4.66
CA CYS A 191 -3.99 12.31 -4.96
C CYS A 191 -3.13 12.84 -3.82
N ALA A 192 -2.55 11.95 -3.02
CA ALA A 192 -1.65 12.32 -1.94
C ALA A 192 -0.44 13.11 -2.47
N ARG A 193 0.19 13.87 -1.58
CA ARG A 193 1.45 14.53 -1.88
C ARG A 193 2.50 13.49 -2.32
N GLY A 194 3.26 13.82 -3.38
CA GLY A 194 4.25 12.92 -3.96
C GLY A 194 3.67 11.84 -4.89
N SER A 195 2.35 11.80 -5.10
CA SER A 195 1.72 10.89 -6.06
C SER A 195 2.03 11.25 -7.52
N ARG A 196 1.97 10.25 -8.39
CA ARG A 196 2.12 10.38 -9.84
C ARG A 196 1.00 11.23 -10.41
N LEU A 197 -0.25 11.02 -9.99
CA LEU A 197 -1.37 11.78 -10.52
C LEU A 197 -1.29 13.25 -10.12
N LEU A 198 -0.88 13.57 -8.89
CA LEU A 198 -0.67 14.95 -8.46
C LEU A 198 0.45 15.61 -9.28
N ALA A 199 1.61 14.94 -9.43
CA ALA A 199 2.74 15.46 -10.19
C ALA A 199 2.42 15.67 -11.68
N GLN A 200 1.50 14.87 -12.24
CA GLN A 200 1.03 14.99 -13.62
C GLN A 200 -0.15 15.98 -13.79
N GLY A 201 -0.58 16.67 -12.71
CA GLY A 201 -1.69 17.62 -12.76
C GLY A 201 -3.06 16.97 -13.01
N LYS A 202 -3.22 15.69 -12.67
CA LYS A 202 -4.46 14.91 -12.83
C LYS A 202 -5.34 14.92 -11.58
N CYS A 203 -4.91 15.62 -10.53
CA CYS A 203 -5.68 15.85 -9.31
C CYS A 203 -6.25 17.26 -9.36
N SER A 204 -7.58 17.35 -9.48
CA SER A 204 -8.37 18.58 -9.57
C SER A 204 -9.21 18.80 -8.31
#